data_AF-A0A954L8F5-F1
#
_entry.id   AF-A0A954L8F5-F1
#
_cell.length_a   1.000
_cell.length_b   1.000
_cell.length_c   1.000
_cell.angle_alpha   90.00
_cell.angle_beta   90.00
_cell.angle_gamma   90.00
#
_symmetry.space_group_name_H-M   'P 1'
#
loop_
_entity.id
_entity.type
_entity.pdbx_description
1 polymer ?
#
loop_
_entity_poly.entity_id
_entity_poly.type
_entity_poly.pdbx_seq_one_letter_code
_entity_poly.pdbx_strand_id
1 'polypeptide(L)'
;WQRITIQFEDVPVAADENLLEALDGALQRFQQVDATACELVKLRYFAGLSLRDAGQALELAPRTADRLWAYAKAWLLREVRRAPG
;
A
#
# COMPACT_ATOMS: atom_id res chain seq x y z
N TRP A 1 2.20 -5.50 -33.36
CA TRP A 1 2.44 -4.66 -32.18
C TRP A 1 1.11 -4.37 -31.51
N GLN A 2 0.74 -5.12 -30.47
CA GLN A 2 -0.53 -4.91 -29.76
C GLN A 2 -0.30 -3.97 -28.58
N ARG A 3 -1.08 -2.88 -28.53
CA ARG A 3 -1.19 -2.01 -27.35
C ARG A 3 -2.01 -2.78 -26.33
N ILE A 4 -1.40 -3.16 -25.21
CA ILE A 4 -2.15 -3.63 -24.05
C ILE A 4 -2.74 -2.38 -23.38
N THR A 5 -4.04 -2.17 -23.58
CA THR A 5 -4.81 -1.18 -22.83
C THR A 5 -5.01 -1.76 -21.43
N ILE A 6 -4.34 -1.20 -20.43
CA ILE A 6 -4.59 -1.54 -19.02
C ILE A 6 -6.00 -1.03 -18.71
N GLN A 7 -6.93 -1.96 -18.45
CA GLN A 7 -8.25 -1.63 -17.92
C GLN A 7 -8.11 -1.48 -16.41
N PHE A 8 -8.21 -0.25 -15.94
CA PHE A 8 -8.40 0.04 -14.53
C PHE A 8 -9.87 -0.18 -14.22
N GLU A 9 -10.17 -1.28 -13.54
CA GLU A 9 -11.52 -1.57 -13.06
C GLU A 9 -11.75 -0.80 -11.75
N ASP A 10 -12.85 -0.05 -11.69
CA ASP A 10 -13.18 0.95 -10.67
C ASP A 10 -13.15 0.38 -9.24
N VAL A 11 -12.31 0.98 -8.38
CA VAL A 11 -12.43 0.85 -6.93
C VAL A 11 -13.36 1.97 -6.44
N PRO A 12 -14.44 1.66 -5.70
CA PRO A 12 -15.31 2.69 -5.16
C PRO A 12 -14.57 3.40 -4.02
N VAL A 13 -13.95 4.54 -4.32
CA VAL A 13 -13.33 5.42 -3.33
C VAL A 13 -14.42 6.25 -2.66
N ALA A 14 -15.26 5.60 -1.87
CA ALA A 14 -16.01 6.25 -0.82
C ALA A 14 -15.25 6.06 0.50
N ALA A 15 -13.99 6.49 0.52
CA ALA A 15 -13.25 6.67 1.77
C ALA A 15 -13.57 8.08 2.25
N ASP A 16 -14.05 8.21 3.49
CA ASP A 16 -14.18 9.52 4.16
C ASP A 16 -12.94 10.37 3.85
N GLU A 17 -13.13 11.62 3.47
CA GLU A 17 -12.04 12.54 3.09
C GLU A 17 -10.98 12.61 4.20
N ASN A 18 -11.43 12.57 5.46
CA ASN A 18 -10.58 12.47 6.66
C ASN A 18 -9.75 11.18 6.75
N LEU A 19 -10.28 10.04 6.27
CA LEU A 19 -9.57 8.77 6.26
C LEU A 19 -8.48 8.75 5.17
N LEU A 20 -8.78 9.34 4.01
CA LEU A 20 -7.80 9.52 2.93
C LEU A 20 -6.65 10.42 3.38
N GLU A 21 -6.94 11.57 3.98
CA GLU A 21 -5.90 12.47 4.51
C GLU A 21 -5.08 11.82 5.63
N ALA A 22 -5.73 11.11 6.57
CA ALA A 22 -5.03 10.39 7.62
C ALA A 22 -4.13 9.28 7.07
N LEU A 23 -4.58 8.57 6.03
CA LEU A 23 -3.81 7.52 5.36
C LEU A 23 -2.62 8.08 4.59
N ASP A 24 -2.79 9.17 3.85
CA ASP A 24 -1.69 9.83 3.13
C ASP A 24 -0.62 10.34 4.10
N GLY A 25 -1.03 10.98 5.20
CA GLY A 25 -0.12 11.39 6.26
C GLY A 25 0.59 10.19 6.92
N ALA A 26 -0.12 9.09 7.14
CA ALA A 26 0.47 7.86 7.67
C ALA A 26 1.48 7.25 6.69
N LEU A 27 1.18 7.22 5.39
CA LEU A 27 2.09 6.70 4.35
C LEU A 27 3.34 7.56 4.19
N GLN A 28 3.23 8.88 4.29
CA GLN A 28 4.40 9.78 4.28
C GLN A 28 5.32 9.49 5.46
N ARG A 29 4.76 9.31 6.67
CA ARG A 29 5.55 8.90 7.85
C ARG A 29 6.11 7.50 7.68
N PHE A 30 5.34 6.59 7.10
CA PHE A 30 5.77 5.21 6.91
C PHE A 30 6.94 5.11 5.94
N GLN A 31 6.94 5.92 4.87
CA GLN A 31 8.05 6.01 3.92
C GLN A 31 9.38 6.34 4.61
N GLN A 32 9.36 7.15 5.67
CA GLN A 32 10.56 7.52 6.44
C GLN A 32 11.01 6.40 7.39
N VAL A 33 10.09 5.54 7.82
CA VAL A 33 10.39 4.40 8.71
C VAL A 33 10.87 3.20 7.91
N ASP A 34 10.15 2.84 6.85
CA ASP A 34 10.44 1.70 5.99
C ASP A 34 9.89 1.96 4.57
N ALA A 35 10.80 2.40 3.70
CA ALA A 35 10.48 2.72 2.32
C ALA A 35 9.98 1.50 1.53
N THR A 36 10.54 0.31 1.78
CA THR A 36 10.19 -0.91 1.05
C THR A 36 8.80 -1.40 1.46
N ALA A 37 8.49 -1.36 2.75
CA ALA A 37 7.17 -1.71 3.24
C ALA A 37 6.10 -0.71 2.78
N CYS A 38 6.43 0.58 2.72
CA CYS A 38 5.55 1.61 2.17
C CYS A 38 5.26 1.37 0.69
N GLU A 39 6.29 1.07 -0.11
CA GLU A 39 6.12 0.78 -1.53
C GLU A 39 5.28 -0.48 -1.77
N LEU A 40 5.47 -1.51 -0.95
CA LEU A 40 4.65 -2.73 -0.99
C LEU A 40 3.16 -2.43 -0.76
N VAL A 41 2.86 -1.53 0.18
CA VAL A 41 1.49 -1.07 0.43
C VAL A 41 0.95 -0.29 -0.76
N LYS A 42 1.74 0.63 -1.33
CA LYS A 42 1.31 1.45 -2.48
C LYS A 42 0.99 0.61 -3.70
N LEU A 43 1.85 -0.35 -4.03
CA LEU A 43 1.63 -1.27 -5.15
C LEU A 43 0.34 -2.08 -4.97
N ARG A 44 0.01 -2.47 -3.74
CA ARG A 44 -1.21 -3.23 -3.47
C ARG A 44 -2.48 -2.40 -3.48
N TYR A 45 -2.45 -1.21 -2.89
CA TYR A 45 -3.66 -0.38 -2.73
C TYR A 45 -3.89 0.58 -3.91
N PHE A 46 -2.83 1.21 -4.44
CA PHE A 46 -2.97 2.16 -5.54
C PHE A 46 -2.80 1.52 -6.91
N ALA A 47 -1.88 0.56 -7.06
CA ALA A 47 -1.69 -0.14 -8.33
C ALA A 47 -2.52 -1.44 -8.45
N GLY A 48 -3.27 -1.82 -7.40
CA GLY A 48 -4.15 -2.99 -7.40
C GLY A 48 -3.43 -4.34 -7.49
N LEU A 49 -2.12 -4.38 -7.23
CA LEU A 49 -1.32 -5.60 -7.37
C LEU A 49 -1.60 -6.60 -6.25
N SER A 50 -1.49 -7.89 -6.56
CA SER A 50 -1.51 -8.95 -5.54
C SER A 50 -0.24 -8.88 -4.66
N LEU A 51 -0.23 -9.58 -3.52
CA LEU A 51 0.98 -9.61 -2.65
C LEU A 51 2.20 -10.13 -3.38
N ARG A 52 1.95 -11.17 -4.19
CA ARG A 52 2.97 -11.87 -4.94
C ARG A 52 3.54 -10.97 -6.01
N ASP A 53 2.68 -10.29 -6.76
CA ASP A 53 3.12 -9.43 -7.86
C ASP A 53 3.79 -8.16 -7.33
N ALA A 54 3.28 -7.58 -6.24
CA ALA A 54 3.91 -6.45 -5.56
C ALA A 54 5.28 -6.85 -4.96
N GLY A 55 5.36 -8.03 -4.32
CA GLY A 55 6.62 -8.57 -3.81
C GLY A 55 7.64 -8.81 -4.93
N GLN A 56 7.20 -9.38 -6.06
CA GLN A 56 8.05 -9.59 -7.22
C GLN A 56 8.53 -8.27 -7.85
N ALA A 57 7.66 -7.26 -7.94
CA ALA A 57 8.04 -5.92 -8.41
C ALA A 57 9.09 -5.24 -7.52
N LEU A 58 9.14 -5.60 -6.25
CA LEU A 58 10.15 -5.15 -5.28
C LEU A 58 11.31 -6.14 -5.09
N GLU A 59 11.40 -7.17 -5.94
CA GLU A 59 12.43 -8.22 -5.88
C GLU A 59 12.50 -8.94 -4.52
N LEU A 60 11.36 -9.02 -3.80
CA LEU A 60 11.25 -9.68 -2.51
C LEU A 60 10.91 -11.16 -2.67
N ALA A 61 11.57 -11.99 -1.85
CA ALA A 61 11.14 -13.38 -1.69
C ALA A 61 9.71 -13.44 -1.10
N PRO A 62 8.87 -14.43 -1.47
CA PRO A 62 7.47 -14.51 -1.03
C PRO A 62 7.30 -14.41 0.49
N ARG A 63 8.11 -15.16 1.25
CA ARG A 63 8.08 -15.14 2.72
C ARG A 63 8.45 -13.78 3.31
N THR A 64 9.31 -13.03 2.63
CA THR A 64 9.69 -11.67 3.01
C THR A 64 8.55 -10.71 2.74
N ALA A 65 7.93 -10.78 1.56
CA ALA A 65 6.77 -9.98 1.21
C ALA A 65 5.60 -10.21 2.18
N ASP A 66 5.33 -11.46 2.57
CA ASP A 66 4.30 -11.79 3.56
C ASP A 66 4.56 -11.14 4.93
N ARG A 67 5.79 -11.26 5.43
CA ARG A 67 6.19 -10.67 6.72
C ARG A 67 6.15 -9.14 6.67
N LEU A 68 6.65 -8.56 5.58
CA LEU A 68 6.69 -7.12 5.39
C LEU A 68 5.28 -6.55 5.27
N TRP A 69 4.37 -7.26 4.61
CA TRP A 69 2.96 -6.90 4.53
C TRP A 69 2.25 -6.96 5.88
N ALA A 70 2.49 -8.00 6.67
CA ALA A 70 1.94 -8.11 8.02
C ALA A 70 2.42 -6.94 8.91
N TYR A 71 3.72 -6.63 8.85
CA TYR A 71 4.32 -5.48 9.53
C TYR A 71 3.69 -4.16 9.07
N ALA A 72 3.62 -3.92 7.77
CA ALA A 72 3.08 -2.70 7.19
C ALA A 72 1.64 -2.43 7.61
N LYS A 73 0.77 -3.46 7.56
CA LYS A 73 -0.61 -3.35 8.04
C LYS A 73 -0.69 -3.00 9.52
N ALA A 74 0.10 -3.67 10.37
CA ALA A 74 0.10 -3.41 11.80
C ALA A 74 0.57 -1.99 12.11
N TRP A 75 1.59 -1.51 11.40
CA TRP A 75 2.12 -0.16 11.52
C TRP A 75 1.07 0.89 11.09
N LEU A 76 0.48 0.73 9.90
CA LEU A 76 -0.50 1.69 9.37
C LEU A 76 -1.77 1.75 10.23
N LEU A 77 -2.27 0.60 10.70
CA LEU A 77 -3.43 0.57 11.59
C LEU A 77 -3.15 1.33 12.90
N ARG A 78 -1.95 1.18 13.45
CA ARG A 78 -1.53 1.91 14.65
C ARG A 78 -1.41 3.41 14.38
N GLU A 79 -0.88 3.80 13.24
CA GLU A 79 -0.65 5.21 12.91
C GLU A 79 -1.96 5.94 12.60
N VAL A 80 -2.86 5.33 11.82
CA VAL A 80 -4.19 5.88 11.53
C VAL A 80 -5.04 6.02 12.80
N ARG A 81 -4.90 5.09 13.76
CA ARG A 81 -5.55 5.22 15.08
C ARG A 81 -4.94 6.30 15.97
N ARG A 82 -3.69 6.69 15.70
CA ARG A 82 -2.96 7.71 16.47
C ARG A 82 -3.19 9.10 15.94
N ALA A 83 -3.44 9.24 14.63
CA ALA A 83 -3.84 10.51 14.03
C ALA A 83 -5.18 10.93 14.67
N PRO A 84 -5.23 12.03 15.44
CA PRO A 84 -6.51 12.64 15.78
C PRO A 84 -7.08 13.18 14.47
N GLY A 85 -8.29 12.76 14.12
CA GLY A 85 -9.14 13.54 13.23
C GLY A 85 -9.46 14.89 13.85
#